data_AF-A0A484QQQ4-F1
#
_entry.id   AF-A0A484QQQ4-F1
#
_cell.length_a   1.000
_cell.length_b   1.000
_cell.length_c   1.000
_cell.angle_alpha   90.00
_cell.angle_beta   90.00
_cell.angle_gamma   90.00
#
_symmetry.space_group_name_H-M   'P 1'
#
loop_
_entity.id
_entity.type
_entity.pdbx_description
1 polymer ?
#
loop_
_entity_poly.entity_id
_entity_poly.type
_entity_poly.pdbx_seq_one_letter_code
_entity_poly.pdbx_strand_id
1 'polypeptide(L)'
;MIPGINLLALAGGVIAMQTAQWRRFKSRAQNGRGLWVNEFDPDVPIRGSWQPVGESTIRDLGLDTSKRYFNLYTSNPIDNVQRGEAPDQIVYGGRLHDVVGHSDWYAQDGWRGIMCVDVGPA
;
A
#
# COMPACT_ATOMS: atom_id res chain seq x y z
N MET A 1 -10.86 16.81 -16.48
CA MET A 1 -10.32 16.77 -15.11
C MET A 1 -9.65 18.11 -14.87
N ILE A 2 -10.04 18.87 -13.85
CA ILE A 2 -9.48 20.21 -13.57
C ILE A 2 -8.30 20.01 -12.61
N PRO A 3 -7.07 20.37 -12.99
CA PRO A 3 -5.90 20.28 -12.09
C PRO A 3 -6.11 21.13 -10.82
N GLY A 4 -5.75 20.60 -9.65
CA GLY A 4 -5.75 21.35 -8.39
C GLY A 4 -6.98 21.18 -7.49
N ILE A 5 -7.91 20.27 -7.81
CA ILE A 5 -8.95 19.84 -6.88
C ILE A 5 -8.41 18.65 -6.09
N ASN A 6 -8.41 18.70 -4.75
CA ASN A 6 -8.04 17.55 -3.93
C ASN A 6 -9.14 16.48 -4.04
N LEU A 7 -9.04 15.67 -5.08
CA LEU A 7 -10.05 14.69 -5.46
C LEU A 7 -10.26 13.65 -4.35
N LEU A 8 -9.19 13.31 -3.62
CA LEU A 8 -9.28 12.40 -2.47
C LEU A 8 -10.08 13.01 -1.32
N ALA A 9 -9.89 14.31 -1.01
CA ALA A 9 -10.65 14.98 0.04
C ALA A 9 -12.14 15.05 -0.31
N LEU A 10 -12.48 15.32 -1.58
CA LEU A 10 -13.86 15.28 -2.07
C LEU A 10 -14.44 13.86 -2.04
N ALA A 11 -13.67 12.88 -2.52
CA ALA A 11 -14.06 11.47 -2.52
C ALA A 11 -14.23 10.94 -1.10
N GLY A 12 -13.44 11.38 -0.12
CA GLY A 12 -13.59 11.01 1.29
C GLY A 12 -14.88 11.49 1.95
N GLY A 13 -15.62 12.41 1.32
CA GLY A 13 -16.99 12.77 1.71
C GLY A 13 -18.08 11.84 1.13
N VAL A 14 -17.73 11.02 0.12
CA VAL A 14 -18.67 10.17 -0.64
C VAL A 14 -18.35 8.68 -0.49
N ILE A 15 -17.08 8.33 -0.30
CA ILE A 15 -16.55 6.97 -0.18
C ILE A 15 -16.01 6.81 1.24
N ALA A 16 -16.35 5.68 1.87
CA ALA A 16 -15.89 5.37 3.21
C ALA A 16 -14.35 5.33 3.26
N MET A 17 -13.78 6.12 4.16
CA MET A 17 -12.36 6.07 4.51
C MET A 17 -12.18 5.06 5.64
N GLN A 18 -11.24 4.13 5.47
CA GLN A 18 -10.91 3.11 6.45
C GLN A 18 -9.57 3.43 7.13
N THR A 19 -9.38 2.85 8.32
CA THR A 19 -8.11 2.87 9.04
C THR A 19 -7.36 1.57 8.79
N ALA A 20 -6.13 1.67 8.32
CA ALA A 20 -5.19 0.55 8.20
C ALA A 20 -3.94 0.86 9.03
N GLN A 21 -3.09 -0.14 9.27
CA GLN A 21 -1.78 0.09 9.87
C GLN A 21 -0.71 0.04 8.79
N TRP A 22 0.19 1.00 8.80
CA TRP A 22 1.36 1.05 7.93
C TRP A 22 2.60 0.63 8.70
N ARG A 23 3.33 -0.31 8.12
CA ARG A 23 4.60 -0.81 8.63
C ARG A 23 5.68 -0.49 7.60
N ARG A 24 6.48 0.52 7.91
CA ARG A 24 7.53 0.99 7.01
C ARG A 24 8.76 0.08 7.06
N PHE A 25 9.33 -0.25 5.91
CA PHE A 25 10.61 -0.93 5.87
C PHE A 25 11.70 -0.04 6.47
N LYS A 26 12.49 -0.59 7.40
CA LYS A 26 13.53 0.14 8.11
C LYS A 26 14.92 -0.23 7.62
N SER A 27 15.25 -1.52 7.67
CA SER A 27 16.59 -2.00 7.30
C SER A 27 16.60 -3.51 7.08
N ARG A 28 17.73 -4.04 6.63
CA ARG A 28 18.04 -5.47 6.79
C ARG A 28 19.11 -5.62 7.86
N ALA A 29 18.84 -6.49 8.83
CA ALA A 29 19.78 -6.84 9.88
C ALA A 29 20.08 -8.35 9.82
N GLN A 30 21.29 -8.73 10.20
CA GLN A 30 21.65 -10.13 10.31
C GLN A 30 21.23 -10.63 11.70
N ASN A 31 20.39 -11.65 11.74
CA ASN A 31 19.99 -12.26 13.01
C ASN A 31 21.13 -13.09 13.62
N GLY A 32 20.95 -13.57 14.86
CA GLY A 32 21.95 -14.38 15.57
C GLY A 32 22.33 -15.71 14.89
N ARG A 33 21.69 -16.08 13.77
CA ARG A 33 22.01 -17.24 12.94
C ARG A 33 22.73 -16.88 11.63
N GLY A 34 23.12 -15.62 11.45
CA GLY A 34 23.76 -15.16 10.23
C GLY A 34 22.81 -14.92 9.05
N LEU A 35 21.49 -14.94 9.26
CA LEU A 35 20.50 -14.72 8.20
C LEU A 35 20.07 -13.26 8.16
N TRP A 36 20.03 -12.69 6.95
CA TRP A 36 19.52 -11.33 6.72
C TRP A 36 17.99 -11.31 6.80
N VAL A 37 17.46 -10.68 7.84
CA VAL A 37 16.03 -10.46 8.07
C VAL A 37 15.69 -8.99 7.84
N ASN A 38 14.48 -8.73 7.33
CA ASN A 38 13.97 -7.37 7.18
C ASN A 38 13.48 -6.89 8.54
N GLU A 39 13.90 -5.69 8.93
CA GLU A 39 13.37 -4.97 10.07
C GLU A 39 12.42 -3.89 9.58
N PHE A 40 11.37 -3.69 10.35
CA PHE A 40 10.33 -2.70 10.07
C PHE A 40 10.14 -1.79 11.27
N ASP A 41 9.70 -0.56 11.01
CA ASP A 41 9.26 0.35 12.05
C ASP A 41 7.93 -0.10 12.68
N PRO A 42 7.58 0.40 13.88
CA PRO A 42 6.30 0.12 14.52
C PRO A 42 5.12 0.51 13.63
N ASP A 43 4.02 -0.24 13.76
CA ASP A 43 2.78 -0.02 13.04
C ASP A 43 2.20 1.38 13.33
N VAL A 44 1.98 2.16 12.27
CA VAL A 44 1.40 3.52 12.34
C VAL A 44 -0.02 3.49 11.75
N PRO A 45 -1.05 3.98 12.47
CA PRO A 45 -2.39 4.05 11.91
C PRO A 45 -2.46 5.10 10.81
N ILE A 46 -2.91 4.68 9.63
CA ILE A 46 -3.13 5.53 8.46
C ILE A 46 -4.60 5.50 8.05
N ARG A 47 -5.04 6.59 7.42
CA ARG A 47 -6.38 6.71 6.86
C ARG A 47 -6.30 6.75 5.34
N GLY A 48 -7.20 6.01 4.69
CA GLY A 48 -7.26 5.96 3.23
C GLY A 48 -8.54 5.29 2.75
N SER A 49 -8.75 5.30 1.43
CA SER A 49 -9.78 4.50 0.80
C SER A 49 -9.17 3.17 0.36
N TRP A 50 -9.58 2.09 1.00
CA TRP A 50 -9.17 0.71 0.70
C TRP A 50 -10.19 0.04 -0.21
N GLN A 51 -9.78 -0.37 -1.41
CA GLN A 51 -10.68 -0.90 -2.42
C GLN A 51 -10.11 -2.20 -3.03
N PRO A 52 -10.91 -3.27 -3.14
CA PRO A 52 -10.47 -4.48 -3.83
C PRO A 52 -10.31 -4.22 -5.33
N VAL A 53 -9.30 -4.83 -5.95
CA VAL A 53 -9.13 -4.81 -7.40
C VAL A 53 -9.94 -5.96 -8.02
N GLY A 54 -10.74 -5.65 -9.04
CA GLY A 54 -11.55 -6.64 -9.73
C GLY A 54 -10.72 -7.63 -10.55
N GLU A 55 -11.25 -8.83 -10.74
CA GLU A 55 -10.56 -9.91 -11.47
C GLU A 55 -10.22 -9.54 -12.92
N SER A 56 -11.11 -8.81 -13.60
CA SER A 56 -10.87 -8.33 -14.97
C SER A 56 -9.62 -7.44 -15.03
N THR A 57 -9.47 -6.51 -14.09
CA THR A 57 -8.30 -5.64 -14.00
C THR A 57 -7.03 -6.42 -13.69
N ILE A 58 -7.09 -7.40 -12.77
CA ILE A 58 -5.94 -8.28 -12.47
C ILE A 58 -5.47 -9.00 -13.74
N ARG A 59 -6.41 -9.53 -14.53
CA ARG A 59 -6.15 -10.23 -15.78
C ARG A 59 -5.58 -9.31 -16.85
N ASP A 60 -6.18 -8.14 -17.04
CA ASP A 60 -5.75 -7.16 -18.04
C ASP A 60 -4.33 -6.63 -17.76
N LEU A 61 -3.96 -6.51 -16.49
CA LEU A 61 -2.62 -6.13 -16.05
C LEU A 61 -1.62 -7.29 -16.03
N GLY A 62 -2.05 -8.52 -16.35
CA GLY A 62 -1.19 -9.71 -16.31
C GLY A 62 -0.70 -10.09 -14.91
N LEU A 63 -1.44 -9.70 -13.87
CA LEU A 63 -1.14 -10.01 -12.47
C LEU A 63 -1.55 -11.46 -12.12
N ASP A 64 -1.03 -11.95 -10.99
CA ASP A 64 -1.29 -13.32 -10.54
C ASP A 64 -2.74 -13.48 -10.05
N THR A 65 -3.58 -14.09 -10.87
CA THR A 65 -5.00 -14.34 -10.57
C THR A 65 -5.26 -15.22 -9.34
N SER A 66 -4.24 -15.91 -8.81
CA SER A 66 -4.36 -16.65 -7.54
C SER A 66 -4.27 -15.76 -6.30
N LYS A 67 -3.84 -14.50 -6.46
CA LYS A 67 -3.65 -13.53 -5.39
C LYS A 67 -4.78 -12.50 -5.35
N ARG A 68 -4.91 -11.86 -4.19
CA ARG A 68 -5.86 -10.76 -3.97
C ARG A 68 -5.11 -9.44 -3.95
N TYR A 69 -5.59 -8.49 -4.74
CA TYR A 69 -5.01 -7.16 -4.88
C TYR A 69 -5.97 -6.10 -4.37
N PHE A 70 -5.40 -5.02 -3.84
CA PHE A 70 -6.14 -3.90 -3.29
C PHE A 70 -5.49 -2.59 -3.71
N ASN A 71 -6.32 -1.59 -4.00
CA ASN A 71 -5.88 -0.21 -4.14
C ASN A 71 -6.11 0.52 -2.81
N LEU A 72 -5.05 1.12 -2.30
CA LEU A 72 -5.09 2.05 -1.18
C LEU A 72 -4.85 3.46 -1.70
N TYR A 73 -5.82 4.34 -1.51
CA TYR A 73 -5.68 5.76 -1.78
C TYR A 73 -5.45 6.53 -0.49
N THR A 74 -4.27 7.12 -0.34
CA THR A 74 -3.89 7.84 0.88
C THR A 74 -2.90 8.96 0.58
N SER A 75 -2.81 9.94 1.47
CA SER A 75 -1.82 11.03 1.43
C SER A 75 -0.51 10.66 2.15
N ASN A 76 -0.44 9.48 2.78
CA ASN A 76 0.78 9.04 3.46
C ASN A 76 1.86 8.67 2.43
N PRO A 77 3.15 8.98 2.71
CA PRO A 77 4.27 8.72 1.81
C PRO A 77 4.71 7.26 1.91
N ILE A 78 3.85 6.35 1.47
CA ILE A 78 4.12 4.90 1.47
C ILE A 78 4.88 4.58 0.20
N ASP A 79 5.96 3.82 0.35
CA ASP A 79 6.86 3.48 -0.75
C ASP A 79 6.73 1.99 -1.13
N ASN A 80 6.91 1.70 -2.42
CA ASN A 80 6.96 0.31 -2.93
C ASN A 80 8.39 -0.23 -2.90
N VAL A 81 8.57 -1.47 -3.37
CA VAL A 81 9.90 -2.06 -3.57
C VAL A 81 10.83 -1.08 -4.29
N GLN A 82 11.93 -0.73 -3.62
CA GLN A 82 13.08 -0.04 -4.19
C GLN A 82 14.24 -1.02 -4.37
N ARG A 83 15.20 -0.69 -5.24
CA ARG A 83 16.36 -1.55 -5.47
C ARG A 83 17.15 -1.73 -4.17
N GLY A 84 17.20 -2.96 -3.67
CA GLY A 84 17.95 -3.32 -2.47
C GLY A 84 17.16 -3.21 -1.16
N GLU A 85 15.88 -2.83 -1.23
CA GLU A 85 14.99 -2.65 -0.08
C GLU A 85 13.79 -3.59 -0.17
N ALA A 86 13.18 -3.88 0.98
CA ALA A 86 11.90 -4.57 1.01
C ALA A 86 10.75 -3.56 0.84
N PRO A 87 9.56 -3.98 0.36
CA PRO A 87 8.43 -3.07 0.29
C PRO A 87 7.93 -2.70 1.69
N ASP A 88 7.28 -1.56 1.80
CA ASP A 88 6.41 -1.29 2.94
C ASP A 88 5.25 -2.29 3.01
N GLN A 89 4.70 -2.46 4.21
CA GLN A 89 3.59 -3.37 4.46
C GLN A 89 2.39 -2.63 5.03
N ILE A 90 1.20 -3.12 4.69
CA ILE A 90 -0.08 -2.63 5.20
C ILE A 90 -0.80 -3.77 5.92
N VAL A 91 -1.16 -3.54 7.18
CA VAL A 91 -2.03 -4.44 7.94
C VAL A 91 -3.45 -3.90 7.91
N TYR A 92 -4.36 -4.69 7.37
CA TYR A 92 -5.79 -4.36 7.31
C TYR A 92 -6.64 -5.61 7.50
N GLY A 93 -7.65 -5.55 8.37
CA GLY A 93 -8.53 -6.68 8.64
C GLY A 93 -7.81 -7.94 9.18
N GLY A 94 -6.71 -7.78 9.92
CA GLY A 94 -5.89 -8.87 10.44
C GLY A 94 -5.02 -9.58 9.38
N ARG A 95 -4.90 -9.00 8.19
CA ARG A 95 -4.10 -9.53 7.08
C ARG A 95 -2.97 -8.58 6.73
N LEU A 96 -1.85 -9.15 6.31
CA LEU A 96 -0.67 -8.44 5.86
C LEU A 96 -0.69 -8.30 4.34
N HIS A 97 -0.33 -7.13 3.85
CA HIS A 97 -0.27 -6.83 2.43
C HIS A 97 1.05 -6.14 2.10
N ASP A 98 1.75 -6.64 1.09
CA ASP A 98 2.97 -5.99 0.59
C ASP A 98 2.61 -4.95 -0.47
N VAL A 99 3.33 -3.83 -0.46
CA VAL A 99 3.19 -2.79 -1.49
C VAL A 99 3.94 -3.19 -2.75
N VAL A 100 3.22 -3.41 -3.85
CA VAL A 100 3.78 -3.89 -5.12
C VAL A 100 3.87 -2.81 -6.20
N GLY A 101 3.18 -1.69 -6.03
CA GLY A 101 3.23 -0.57 -6.97
C GLY A 101 2.59 0.69 -6.41
N HIS A 102 2.85 1.81 -7.07
CA HIS A 102 2.18 3.08 -6.77
C HIS A 102 1.96 3.90 -8.04
N SER A 103 0.98 4.79 -7.99
CA SER A 103 0.75 5.89 -8.92
C SER A 103 0.82 7.18 -8.10
N ASP A 104 1.85 7.98 -8.37
CA ASP A 104 2.12 9.19 -7.60
C ASP A 104 1.34 10.39 -8.17
N TRP A 105 0.27 10.77 -7.48
CA TRP A 105 -0.48 12.00 -7.76
C TRP A 105 -0.15 13.09 -6.73
N TYR A 106 0.87 12.88 -5.88
CA TYR A 106 1.11 13.74 -4.73
C TYR A 106 1.45 15.17 -5.15
N ALA A 107 2.24 15.33 -6.22
CA ALA A 107 2.61 16.63 -6.75
C ALA A 107 1.42 17.41 -7.36
N GLN A 108 0.36 16.72 -7.80
CA GLN A 108 -0.82 17.34 -8.44
C GLN A 108 -1.95 17.55 -7.42
N ASP A 109 -2.29 16.50 -6.67
CA ASP A 109 -3.51 16.44 -5.87
C ASP A 109 -3.25 16.04 -4.39
N GLY A 110 -2.00 15.81 -3.99
CA GLY A 110 -1.63 15.54 -2.58
C GLY A 110 -1.90 14.12 -2.09
N TRP A 111 -2.12 13.16 -2.99
CA TRP A 111 -2.36 11.76 -2.63
C TRP A 111 -1.66 10.78 -3.59
N ARG A 112 -1.56 9.52 -3.16
CA ARG A 112 -0.98 8.42 -3.93
C ARG A 112 -1.98 7.27 -4.02
N GLY A 113 -2.04 6.63 -5.18
CA GLY A 113 -2.70 5.34 -5.35
C GLY A 113 -1.69 4.23 -5.20
N ILE A 114 -1.88 3.35 -4.24
CA ILE A 114 -0.94 2.29 -3.89
C ILE A 114 -1.59 0.95 -4.21
N MET A 115 -0.88 0.08 -4.92
CA MET A 115 -1.32 -1.28 -5.17
C MET A 115 -0.67 -2.21 -4.15
N CYS A 116 -1.51 -2.91 -3.41
CA CYS A 116 -1.15 -3.86 -2.38
C CYS A 116 -1.53 -5.28 -2.82
N VAL A 117 -0.75 -6.27 -2.42
CA VAL A 117 -1.07 -7.70 -2.58
C VAL A 117 -1.15 -8.38 -1.24
N ASP A 118 -2.17 -9.20 -1.03
CA ASP A 118 -2.32 -10.02 0.17
C ASP A 118 -1.21 -11.07 0.26
N VAL A 119 -0.48 -11.09 1.38
CA VAL A 119 0.60 -12.05 1.64
C VAL A 119 0.30 -13.00 2.79
N GLY A 120 -0.85 -12.87 3.46
CA GLY A 120 -1.27 -13.79 4.52
C GLY A 120 -1.76 -13.12 5.80
N PRO A 121 -1.85 -13.90 6.91
CA PRO A 121 -2.13 -13.34 8.23
C PRO A 121 -1.00 -12.41 8.69
N ALA A 122 -1.38 -11.34 9.40
CA ALA A 122 -0.45 -10.35 9.98
C ALA A 122 0.19 -10.81 11.30
#